data_AF-A0A081ALV5-F1
#
_entry.id   AF-A0A081ALV5-F1
#
_cell.length_a   1.000
_cell.length_b   1.000
_cell.length_c   1.000
_cell.angle_alpha   90.00
_cell.angle_beta   90.00
_cell.angle_gamma   90.00
#
_symmetry.space_group_name_H-M   'P 1'
#
loop_
_entity.id
_entity.type
_entity.pdbx_description
1 polymer ?
#
loop_
_entity_poly.entity_id
_entity_poly.type
_entity_poly.pdbx_seq_one_letter_code
_entity_poly.pdbx_strand_id
1 'polypeptide(L)'
;MEEEASSGYAWEGALERSWDVIEEDDSGNLKIDQAVKKQQRQRRLEIARNVRKGLIRYTYVVMDLSRGMATKDWKPHRLACASEVVQQFVKDYFDQNPISQLGIIGIKGMTAEKLSDLSGNPKTHIERIAAALAVDKEPSLQNALDIARSSLKTVPAYGSREVVVVYGNLVTADPGDIFQTLGSLKRENIRVSFIGIGAEMHLLRRIADGTDGTYHVAVDADHMKRLMTAFTFPSPTVATAASRFATLVEMGFPQRRSGALSLCTCHQAFTTVGYLCPRCKSKSCDLPTTCQVCNLPLVSSPHLARSYHHLFPVAKFTQHLLRSGVTGEKGAKVSPELVQKKCFGCLLPLGLDGEGAAYECTTCQNVFCSECDMYVHDSLHNCPGCS
;
A
#
# COMPACT_ATOMS: atom_id res chain seq x y z
N MET A 1 -56.73 28.79 30.67
CA MET A 1 -55.42 29.32 31.08
C MET A 1 -54.53 28.10 31.19
N GLU A 2 -53.96 27.69 30.05
CA GLU A 2 -53.02 26.59 29.96
C GLU A 2 -51.66 27.24 29.68
N GLU A 3 -50.71 27.01 30.58
CA GLU A 3 -49.35 27.54 30.51
C GLU A 3 -48.59 26.83 29.37
N GLU A 4 -48.14 27.61 28.37
CA GLU A 4 -47.14 27.14 27.42
C GLU A 4 -45.82 26.92 28.18
N ALA A 5 -45.50 25.65 28.47
CA ALA A 5 -44.19 25.27 28.96
C ALA A 5 -43.14 25.69 27.93
N SER A 6 -42.26 26.62 28.32
CA SER A 6 -41.11 27.00 27.52
C SER A 6 -40.29 25.75 27.22
N SER A 7 -40.19 25.37 25.94
CA SER A 7 -39.24 24.37 25.47
C SER A 7 -37.85 24.77 25.95
N GLY A 8 -37.32 24.03 26.93
CA GLY A 8 -35.94 24.20 27.37
C GLY A 8 -34.97 24.09 26.19
N TYR A 9 -33.81 24.70 26.31
CA TYR A 9 -32.79 24.62 25.27
C TYR A 9 -32.40 23.15 25.05
N ALA A 10 -31.98 22.77 23.84
CA ALA A 10 -31.64 21.38 23.51
C ALA A 10 -30.56 20.74 24.43
N TRP A 11 -29.78 21.54 25.17
CA TRP A 11 -28.81 21.08 26.16
C TRP A 11 -29.40 20.87 27.58
N GLU A 12 -30.63 21.32 27.81
CA GLU A 12 -31.42 21.10 29.03
C GLU A 12 -32.27 19.80 28.94
N GLY A 13 -32.29 19.15 27.77
CA GLY A 13 -32.89 17.85 27.58
C GLY A 13 -32.12 16.71 28.27
N ALA A 14 -32.79 15.61 28.59
CA ALA A 14 -32.12 14.40 29.04
C ALA A 14 -31.14 13.93 27.96
N LEU A 15 -29.93 13.53 28.36
CA LEU A 15 -28.92 13.00 27.44
C LEU A 15 -29.48 11.76 26.73
N GLU A 16 -29.94 11.92 25.49
CA GLU A 16 -30.28 10.80 24.62
C GLU A 16 -29.01 10.00 24.37
N ARG A 17 -29.06 8.72 24.72
CA ARG A 17 -27.90 7.84 24.62
C ARG A 17 -27.66 7.53 23.16
N SER A 18 -26.53 7.96 22.63
CA SER A 18 -26.14 7.75 21.23
C SER A 18 -26.06 6.27 20.81
N TRP A 19 -26.00 5.34 21.77
CA TRP A 19 -26.00 3.91 21.53
C TRP A 19 -27.39 3.27 21.40
N ASP A 20 -28.47 4.00 21.72
CA ASP A 20 -29.84 3.49 21.53
C ASP A 20 -30.25 3.44 20.03
N VAL A 21 -29.50 4.13 19.16
CA VAL A 21 -29.70 4.19 17.71
C VAL A 21 -28.88 3.12 16.95
N ILE A 22 -27.96 2.44 17.63
CA ILE A 22 -27.08 1.48 16.97
C ILE A 22 -27.83 0.14 16.87
N GLU A 23 -28.23 -0.21 15.65
CA GLU A 23 -28.91 -1.49 15.38
C GLU A 23 -27.91 -2.66 15.30
N GLU A 24 -28.22 -3.72 16.03
CA GLU A 24 -27.56 -5.02 15.92
C GLU A 24 -28.24 -5.88 14.83
N ASP A 25 -27.45 -6.65 14.10
CA ASP A 25 -27.95 -7.71 13.21
C ASP A 25 -28.40 -8.95 14.02
N ASP A 26 -29.14 -9.87 13.40
CA ASP A 26 -29.64 -11.13 14.00
C ASP A 26 -28.54 -12.03 14.62
N SER A 27 -27.27 -11.73 14.35
CA SER A 27 -26.09 -12.43 14.90
C SER A 27 -25.37 -11.66 16.01
N GLY A 28 -25.92 -10.53 16.48
CA GLY A 28 -25.33 -9.69 17.54
C GLY A 28 -24.15 -8.82 17.10
N ASN A 29 -23.98 -8.60 15.79
CA ASN A 29 -22.94 -7.71 15.25
C ASN A 29 -23.53 -6.34 14.88
N LEU A 30 -22.73 -5.28 15.00
CA LEU A 30 -23.13 -3.94 14.59
C LEU A 30 -23.13 -3.79 13.06
N LYS A 31 -24.18 -3.19 12.48
CA LYS A 31 -24.32 -2.98 11.02
C LYS A 31 -23.21 -2.13 10.38
N ILE A 32 -22.47 -1.34 11.15
CA ILE A 32 -21.46 -0.38 10.69
C ILE A 32 -20.28 -1.08 9.98
N ASP A 33 -19.86 -2.25 10.47
CA ASP A 33 -18.72 -2.99 9.93
C ASP A 33 -18.95 -3.50 8.49
N GLN A 34 -20.19 -3.80 8.14
CA GLN A 34 -20.54 -4.28 6.79
C GLN A 34 -20.39 -3.18 5.73
N ALA A 35 -20.78 -1.93 6.05
CA ALA A 35 -20.65 -0.80 5.14
C ALA A 35 -19.18 -0.49 4.79
N VAL A 36 -18.30 -0.57 5.80
CA VAL A 36 -16.86 -0.35 5.66
C VAL A 36 -16.21 -1.44 4.79
N LYS A 37 -16.63 -2.70 4.95
CA LYS A 37 -16.16 -3.82 4.09
C LYS A 37 -16.65 -3.68 2.64
N LYS A 38 -17.91 -3.29 2.43
CA LYS A 38 -18.49 -3.06 1.09
C LYS A 38 -17.78 -1.93 0.33
N GLN A 39 -17.47 -0.81 1.01
CA GLN A 39 -16.74 0.31 0.41
C GLN A 39 -15.28 -0.06 0.05
N GLN A 40 -14.61 -0.85 0.90
CA GLN A 40 -13.26 -1.35 0.62
C GLN A 40 -13.22 -2.20 -0.65
N ARG A 41 -14.23 -3.05 -0.81
CA ARG A 41 -14.36 -3.92 -1.97
C ARG A 41 -14.56 -3.13 -3.25
N GLN A 42 -15.48 -2.17 -3.25
CA GLN A 42 -15.74 -1.30 -4.41
C GLN A 42 -14.49 -0.52 -4.84
N ARG A 43 -13.74 0.05 -3.90
CA ARG A 43 -12.55 0.86 -4.20
C ARG A 43 -11.39 0.05 -4.80
N ARG A 44 -11.18 -1.20 -4.36
CA ARG A 44 -10.15 -2.09 -4.93
C ARG A 44 -10.51 -2.56 -6.34
N LEU A 45 -11.80 -2.80 -6.58
CA LEU A 45 -12.32 -3.21 -7.89
C LEU A 45 -12.08 -2.12 -8.96
N GLU A 46 -12.08 -0.83 -8.63
CA GLU A 46 -11.82 0.25 -9.60
C GLU A 46 -10.36 0.31 -10.11
N ILE A 47 -9.41 -0.22 -9.34
CA ILE A 47 -7.96 -0.14 -9.63
C ILE A 47 -7.54 -1.13 -10.74
N ALA A 48 -8.36 -2.13 -11.08
CA ALA A 48 -8.08 -3.16 -12.07
C ALA A 48 -8.31 -2.72 -13.53
N ARG A 49 -7.82 -1.55 -13.94
CA ARG A 49 -7.80 -1.15 -15.37
C ARG A 49 -6.50 -1.61 -16.03
N ASN A 50 -6.62 -2.11 -17.26
CA ASN A 50 -5.49 -2.49 -18.13
C ASN A 50 -4.76 -1.22 -18.60
N VAL A 51 -3.87 -0.72 -17.75
CA VAL A 51 -3.00 0.44 -18.02
C VAL A 51 -1.56 -0.02 -17.85
N ARG A 52 -0.62 0.62 -18.56
CA ARG A 52 0.80 0.39 -18.33
C ARG A 52 1.17 0.76 -16.88
N LYS A 53 1.81 -0.16 -16.18
CA LYS A 53 2.25 0.00 -14.78
C LYS A 53 3.77 0.02 -14.71
N GLY A 54 4.32 0.80 -13.78
CA GLY A 54 5.75 0.80 -13.48
C GLY A 54 6.09 -0.37 -12.57
N LEU A 55 6.62 -1.47 -13.14
CA LEU A 55 6.93 -2.69 -12.36
C LEU A 55 8.18 -2.53 -11.50
N ILE A 56 9.17 -1.79 -12.00
CA ILE A 56 10.40 -1.44 -11.26
C ILE A 56 10.16 -0.08 -10.62
N ARG A 57 10.05 -0.08 -9.29
CA ARG A 57 9.76 1.12 -8.51
C ARG A 57 10.93 1.43 -7.59
N TYR A 58 11.23 2.71 -7.48
CA TYR A 58 12.21 3.24 -6.54
C TYR A 58 11.47 4.18 -5.61
N THR A 59 11.15 3.65 -4.42
CA THR A 59 10.24 4.29 -3.49
C THR A 59 10.99 4.73 -2.25
N TYR A 60 10.89 6.00 -1.89
CA TYR A 60 11.29 6.49 -0.57
C TYR A 60 10.09 6.62 0.34
N VAL A 61 10.17 6.04 1.53
CA VAL A 61 9.21 6.28 2.62
C VAL A 61 9.81 7.32 3.55
N VAL A 62 9.14 8.45 3.70
CA VAL A 62 9.51 9.50 4.65
C VAL A 62 8.64 9.33 5.89
N MET A 63 9.27 9.14 7.05
CA MET A 63 8.62 9.02 8.34
C MET A 63 8.80 10.30 9.14
N ASP A 64 7.68 10.87 9.58
CA ASP A 64 7.68 11.93 10.58
C ASP A 64 8.13 11.40 11.95
N LEU A 65 9.24 11.95 12.45
CA LEU A 65 9.80 11.68 13.78
C LEU A 65 9.79 12.97 14.63
N SER A 66 8.91 13.93 14.30
CA SER A 66 8.79 15.20 15.02
C SER A 66 7.87 15.13 16.23
N ARG A 67 7.85 16.19 17.03
CA ARG A 67 7.04 16.33 18.26
C ARG A 67 5.56 15.98 18.06
N GLY A 68 4.99 16.26 16.88
CA GLY A 68 3.59 15.92 16.57
C GLY A 68 3.29 14.41 16.64
N MET A 69 4.32 13.57 16.56
CA MET A 69 4.19 12.11 16.61
C MET A 69 4.28 11.52 18.03
N ALA A 70 4.58 12.34 19.03
CA ALA A 70 4.54 11.97 20.45
C ALA A 70 3.11 12.02 21.04
N THR A 71 2.15 12.63 20.32
CA THR A 71 0.75 12.72 20.73
C THR A 71 0.13 11.33 20.89
N LYS A 72 -0.70 11.17 21.92
CA LYS A 72 -1.26 9.88 22.37
C LYS A 72 -2.67 9.59 21.83
N ASP A 73 -3.05 10.20 20.72
CA ASP A 73 -4.36 9.95 20.09
C ASP A 73 -4.49 8.50 19.62
N TRP A 74 -3.37 7.92 19.18
CA TRP A 74 -3.22 6.49 18.93
C TRP A 74 -2.42 5.87 20.07
N LYS A 75 -2.76 4.64 20.47
CA LYS A 75 -2.12 3.95 21.60
C LYS A 75 -0.93 3.10 21.11
N PRO A 76 0.28 3.22 21.71
CA PRO A 76 0.65 4.07 22.85
C PRO A 76 0.94 5.54 22.50
N HIS A 77 1.43 5.81 21.29
CA HIS A 77 1.56 7.15 20.69
C HIS A 77 1.64 7.01 19.16
N ARG A 78 1.38 8.09 18.41
CA ARG A 78 1.33 8.07 16.93
C ARG A 78 2.57 7.46 16.29
N LEU A 79 3.79 7.79 16.76
CA LEU A 79 5.03 7.25 16.20
C LEU A 79 5.13 5.71 16.29
N ALA A 80 4.72 5.12 17.42
CA ALA A 80 4.81 3.66 17.60
C ALA A 80 3.89 2.95 16.61
N CYS A 81 2.64 3.40 16.50
CA CYS A 81 1.67 2.87 15.56
C CYS A 81 2.12 3.08 14.11
N ALA A 82 2.58 4.28 13.75
CA ALA A 82 3.07 4.58 12.40
C ALA A 82 4.29 3.72 12.04
N SER A 83 5.21 3.51 12.98
CA SER A 83 6.37 2.63 12.80
C SER A 83 5.95 1.18 12.54
N GLU A 84 5.01 0.65 13.30
CA GLU A 84 4.49 -0.71 13.10
C GLU A 84 3.80 -0.86 11.74
N VAL A 85 2.97 0.11 11.36
CA VAL A 85 2.30 0.14 10.06
C VAL A 85 3.31 0.21 8.92
N VAL A 86 4.36 1.04 9.03
CA VAL A 86 5.41 1.14 8.01
C VAL A 86 6.24 -0.14 7.94
N GLN A 87 6.55 -0.80 9.06
CA GLN A 87 7.25 -2.09 9.07
C GLN A 87 6.43 -3.18 8.37
N GLN A 88 5.11 -3.22 8.61
CA GLN A 88 4.23 -4.15 7.90
C GLN A 88 4.16 -3.81 6.40
N PHE A 89 4.06 -2.52 6.06
CA PHE A 89 4.10 -2.08 4.67
C PHE A 89 5.38 -2.51 3.96
N VAL A 90 6.55 -2.45 4.60
CA VAL A 90 7.81 -2.91 4.00
C VAL A 90 7.72 -4.39 3.62
N LYS A 91 7.17 -5.24 4.49
CA LYS A 91 6.97 -6.67 4.20
C LYS A 91 6.03 -6.86 3.01
N ASP A 92 4.83 -6.27 3.10
CA ASP A 92 3.80 -6.38 2.06
C ASP A 92 4.28 -5.81 0.71
N TYR A 93 5.08 -4.73 0.74
CA TYR A 93 5.65 -4.09 -0.44
C TYR A 93 6.63 -5.01 -1.16
N PHE A 94 7.55 -5.68 -0.45
CA PHE A 94 8.52 -6.59 -1.05
C PHE A 94 7.91 -7.95 -1.45
N ASP A 95 6.84 -8.38 -0.80
CA ASP A 95 6.10 -9.57 -1.20
C ASP A 95 5.43 -9.37 -2.57
N GLN A 96 4.79 -8.21 -2.78
CA GLN A 96 4.11 -7.86 -4.03
C GLN A 96 5.09 -7.36 -5.12
N ASN A 97 6.11 -6.60 -4.72
CA ASN A 97 7.08 -5.94 -5.62
C ASN A 97 8.53 -6.35 -5.30
N PRO A 98 8.92 -7.62 -5.50
CA PRO A 98 10.26 -8.09 -5.15
C PRO A 98 11.39 -7.37 -5.91
N ILE A 99 11.16 -6.93 -7.14
CA ILE A 99 12.20 -6.25 -7.94
C ILE A 99 12.34 -4.75 -7.65
N SER A 100 11.44 -4.20 -6.83
CA SER A 100 11.47 -2.79 -6.47
C SER A 100 12.48 -2.54 -5.34
N GLN A 101 12.92 -1.30 -5.22
CA GLN A 101 13.79 -0.87 -4.13
C GLN A 101 13.06 0.11 -3.23
N LEU A 102 13.35 0.03 -1.94
CA LEU A 102 12.77 0.91 -0.93
C LEU A 102 13.92 1.59 -0.17
N GLY A 103 13.73 2.85 0.17
CA GLY A 103 14.60 3.62 1.06
C GLY A 103 13.78 4.32 2.12
N ILE A 104 14.40 4.65 3.26
CA ILE A 104 13.70 5.24 4.40
C ILE A 104 14.40 6.52 4.84
N ILE A 105 13.62 7.58 5.00
CA ILE A 105 14.07 8.88 5.47
C ILE A 105 13.27 9.23 6.72
N GLY A 106 13.95 9.66 7.78
CA GLY A 106 13.34 10.23 8.97
C GLY A 106 13.44 11.75 8.93
N ILE A 107 12.36 12.46 9.29
CA ILE A 107 12.39 13.91 9.50
C ILE A 107 12.34 14.23 10.98
N LYS A 108 13.39 14.89 11.48
CA LYS A 108 13.53 15.26 12.89
C LYS A 108 14.50 16.43 13.05
N GLY A 109 14.33 17.23 14.09
CA GLY A 109 15.34 18.24 14.43
C GLY A 109 15.46 19.40 13.44
N MET A 110 14.41 19.72 12.66
CA MET A 110 14.44 20.64 11.50
C MET A 110 15.37 20.18 10.36
N THR A 111 15.72 18.89 10.37
CA THR A 111 16.58 18.24 9.36
C THR A 111 15.93 16.96 8.86
N ALA A 112 16.51 16.37 7.82
CA ALA A 112 16.13 15.05 7.34
C ALA A 112 17.35 14.14 7.35
N GLU A 113 17.17 12.90 7.80
CA GLU A 113 18.21 11.88 7.86
C GLU A 113 17.79 10.66 7.05
N LYS A 114 18.72 10.09 6.28
CA LYS A 114 18.49 8.85 5.56
C LYS A 114 18.73 7.68 6.52
N LEU A 115 17.64 7.10 7.03
CA LEU A 115 17.68 5.96 7.96
C LEU A 115 18.14 4.68 7.27
N SER A 116 17.72 4.49 6.02
CA SER A 116 18.11 3.34 5.21
C SER A 116 18.29 3.73 3.75
N ASP A 117 19.37 3.23 3.15
CA ASP A 117 19.67 3.39 1.73
C ASP A 117 18.70 2.60 0.85
N LEU A 118 18.58 3.04 -0.40
CA LEU A 118 17.75 2.39 -1.41
C LEU A 118 18.25 0.95 -1.63
N SER A 119 17.50 -0.02 -1.13
CA SER A 119 17.90 -1.42 -1.14
C SER A 119 16.70 -2.36 -1.19
N GLY A 120 16.93 -3.59 -1.62
CA GLY A 120 15.91 -4.64 -1.77
C GLY A 120 15.74 -5.55 -0.55
N ASN A 121 16.41 -5.28 0.56
CA ASN A 121 16.38 -6.16 1.74
C ASN A 121 15.38 -5.66 2.79
N PRO A 122 14.27 -6.37 3.05
CA PRO A 122 13.27 -5.93 4.02
C PRO A 122 13.81 -5.90 5.46
N LYS A 123 14.72 -6.81 5.83
CA LYS A 123 15.21 -6.94 7.22
C LYS A 123 15.96 -5.70 7.66
N THR A 124 16.85 -5.21 6.81
CA THR A 124 17.66 -4.01 7.09
C THR A 124 16.76 -2.79 7.28
N HIS A 125 15.70 -2.67 6.47
CA HIS A 125 14.73 -1.59 6.60
C HIS A 125 13.96 -1.66 7.93
N ILE A 126 13.45 -2.84 8.28
CA ILE A 126 12.68 -3.06 9.51
C ILE A 126 13.52 -2.76 10.75
N GLU A 127 14.77 -3.24 10.80
CA GLU A 127 15.69 -2.97 11.91
C GLU A 127 15.98 -1.47 12.07
N ARG A 128 16.18 -0.76 10.96
CA ARG A 128 16.41 0.70 10.98
C ARG A 128 15.18 1.49 11.43
N ILE A 129 13.99 1.07 11.02
CA ILE A 129 12.72 1.67 11.48
C ILE A 129 12.55 1.45 12.99
N ALA A 130 12.78 0.23 13.47
CA ALA A 130 12.64 -0.11 14.89
C ALA A 130 13.63 0.68 15.77
N ALA A 131 14.84 0.95 15.26
CA ALA A 131 15.83 1.78 15.96
C ALA A 131 15.47 3.28 15.97
N ALA A 132 14.63 3.76 15.05
CA ALA A 132 14.33 5.18 14.84
C ALA A 132 13.10 5.69 15.62
N LEU A 133 12.85 5.19 16.83
CA LEU A 133 11.67 5.54 17.64
C LEU A 133 11.84 6.80 18.52
N ALA A 134 12.85 7.62 18.24
CA ALA A 134 13.09 8.85 18.99
C ALA A 134 12.46 10.06 18.29
N VAL A 135 11.62 10.79 19.04
CA VAL A 135 10.98 12.02 18.57
C VAL A 135 11.89 13.23 18.82
N ASP A 136 12.11 14.08 17.82
CA ASP A 136 12.89 15.31 17.99
C ASP A 136 12.36 16.52 17.18
N LYS A 137 12.25 17.66 17.89
CA LYS A 137 11.78 19.00 17.44
C LYS A 137 10.72 18.98 16.32
N GLU A 138 10.82 19.91 15.38
CA GLU A 138 9.89 20.10 14.25
C GLU A 138 10.43 19.39 13.00
N PRO A 139 9.55 18.97 12.09
CA PRO A 139 9.96 18.31 10.85
C PRO A 139 10.40 19.33 9.80
N SER A 140 11.30 18.93 8.90
CA SER A 140 11.61 19.67 7.67
C SER A 140 11.29 18.81 6.45
N LEU A 141 10.21 19.15 5.76
CA LEU A 141 9.78 18.44 4.55
C LEU A 141 10.69 18.75 3.36
N GLN A 142 11.15 19.99 3.22
CA GLN A 142 12.02 20.41 2.12
C GLN A 142 13.31 19.58 2.10
N ASN A 143 13.99 19.47 3.24
CA ASN A 143 15.22 18.69 3.36
C ASN A 143 14.98 17.21 3.02
N ALA A 144 13.85 16.63 3.43
CA ALA A 144 13.51 15.25 3.12
C ALA A 144 13.30 15.03 1.62
N LEU A 145 12.58 15.94 0.97
CA LEU A 145 12.33 15.90 -0.46
C LEU A 145 13.62 16.10 -1.26
N ASP A 146 14.54 16.95 -0.81
CA ASP A 146 15.83 17.16 -1.45
C ASP A 146 16.77 15.94 -1.31
N ILE A 147 16.78 15.27 -0.15
CA ILE A 147 17.50 14.00 0.03
C ILE A 147 16.91 12.90 -0.87
N ALA A 148 15.60 12.77 -0.91
CA ALA A 148 14.92 11.80 -1.78
C ALA A 148 15.23 12.09 -3.26
N ARG A 149 15.13 13.35 -3.67
CA ARG A 149 15.42 13.81 -5.03
C ARG A 149 16.85 13.54 -5.44
N SER A 150 17.84 13.90 -4.62
CA SER A 150 19.26 13.69 -4.94
C SER A 150 19.58 12.21 -5.19
N SER A 151 18.96 11.32 -4.42
CA SER A 151 19.09 9.87 -4.58
C SER A 151 18.36 9.37 -5.83
N LEU A 152 17.09 9.75 -6.00
CA LEU A 152 16.24 9.35 -7.14
C LEU A 152 16.71 9.90 -8.49
N LYS A 153 17.49 10.99 -8.51
CA LYS A 153 18.09 11.54 -9.72
C LYS A 153 19.10 10.57 -10.35
N THR A 154 19.83 9.81 -9.53
CA THR A 154 20.82 8.81 -10.00
C THR A 154 20.17 7.54 -10.54
N VAL A 155 18.90 7.33 -10.22
CA VAL A 155 18.16 6.14 -10.59
C VAL A 155 17.80 6.16 -12.09
N PRO A 156 17.89 5.02 -12.79
CA PRO A 156 17.55 4.95 -14.21
C PRO A 156 16.14 5.44 -14.53
N ALA A 157 15.97 6.05 -15.70
CA ALA A 157 14.70 6.66 -16.12
C ALA A 157 13.56 5.65 -16.40
N TYR A 158 13.86 4.36 -16.48
CA TYR A 158 12.87 3.31 -16.76
C TYR A 158 12.04 2.90 -15.53
N GLY A 159 12.51 3.22 -14.33
CA GLY A 159 11.77 2.94 -13.10
C GLY A 159 10.89 4.13 -12.70
N SER A 160 9.80 3.84 -12.00
CA SER A 160 9.02 4.90 -11.36
C SER A 160 9.77 5.45 -10.14
N ARG A 161 9.74 6.77 -9.99
CA ARG A 161 10.35 7.48 -8.86
C ARG A 161 9.23 7.96 -7.96
N GLU A 162 9.16 7.39 -6.76
CA GLU A 162 8.03 7.57 -5.87
C GLU A 162 8.52 7.97 -4.48
N VAL A 163 7.79 8.88 -3.84
CA VAL A 163 8.01 9.28 -2.45
C VAL A 163 6.67 9.20 -1.73
N VAL A 164 6.61 8.43 -0.64
CA VAL A 164 5.43 8.32 0.23
C VAL A 164 5.79 8.93 1.58
N VAL A 165 5.10 9.99 1.98
CA VAL A 165 5.38 10.71 3.22
C VAL A 165 4.27 10.42 4.22
N VAL A 166 4.63 9.85 5.36
CA VAL A 166 3.76 9.77 6.54
C VAL A 166 4.04 11.00 7.39
N TYR A 167 3.04 11.88 7.50
CA TYR A 167 3.18 13.19 8.14
C TYR A 167 2.17 13.34 9.27
N GLY A 168 2.63 13.61 10.49
CA GLY A 168 1.76 13.70 11.67
C GLY A 168 1.76 15.06 12.36
N ASN A 169 2.62 15.98 11.94
CA ASN A 169 2.58 17.36 12.40
C ASN A 169 1.67 18.24 11.53
N LEU A 170 1.38 19.47 11.99
CA LEU A 170 0.67 20.50 11.21
C LEU A 170 1.58 21.63 10.73
N VAL A 171 2.86 21.59 11.14
CA VAL A 171 3.86 22.62 10.85
C VAL A 171 5.09 21.96 10.25
N THR A 172 5.61 22.56 9.18
CA THR A 172 6.91 22.24 8.59
C THR A 172 7.86 23.41 8.81
N ALA A 173 9.07 23.13 9.29
CA ALA A 173 10.13 24.09 9.52
C ALA A 173 11.20 23.94 8.44
N ASP A 174 10.95 24.58 7.30
CA ASP A 174 11.81 24.47 6.11
C ASP A 174 12.71 25.71 5.95
N PRO A 175 13.98 25.54 5.53
CA PRO A 175 14.93 26.65 5.43
C PRO A 175 14.66 27.60 4.25
N GLY A 176 13.93 27.17 3.22
CA GLY A 176 13.68 27.95 2.02
C GLY A 176 12.29 27.75 1.43
N ASP A 177 12.11 28.18 0.18
CA ASP A 177 10.83 28.09 -0.52
C ASP A 177 10.59 26.69 -1.09
N ILE A 178 9.69 25.95 -0.44
CA ILE A 178 9.29 24.60 -0.86
C ILE A 178 8.62 24.54 -2.24
N PHE A 179 8.07 25.66 -2.74
CA PHE A 179 7.50 25.70 -4.09
C PHE A 179 8.57 25.59 -5.19
N GLN A 180 9.80 26.01 -4.92
CA GLN A 180 10.94 25.77 -5.82
C GLN A 180 11.35 24.29 -5.84
N THR A 181 11.30 23.63 -4.68
CA THR A 181 11.48 22.18 -4.59
C THR A 181 10.39 21.45 -5.36
N LEU A 182 9.12 21.88 -5.26
CA LEU A 182 8.02 21.36 -6.07
C LEU A 182 8.29 21.49 -7.58
N GLY A 183 8.71 22.66 -8.04
CA GLY A 183 9.08 22.85 -9.45
C GLY A 183 10.24 21.96 -9.90
N SER A 184 11.15 21.62 -8.98
CA SER A 184 12.25 20.70 -9.25
C SER A 184 11.83 19.23 -9.29
N LEU A 185 10.94 18.81 -8.40
CA LEU A 185 10.37 17.46 -8.38
C LEU A 185 9.57 17.17 -9.66
N LYS A 186 8.79 18.13 -10.13
CA LYS A 186 8.05 18.03 -11.41
C LYS A 186 9.00 17.82 -12.60
N ARG A 187 10.09 18.60 -12.67
CA ARG A 187 11.09 18.47 -13.76
C ARG A 187 11.75 17.09 -13.80
N GLU A 188 11.91 16.46 -12.64
CA GLU A 188 12.55 15.14 -12.52
C GLU A 188 11.54 13.98 -12.54
N ASN A 189 10.25 14.25 -12.78
CA ASN A 189 9.14 13.29 -12.78
C ASN A 189 9.08 12.42 -11.51
N ILE A 190 9.27 13.04 -10.34
CA ILE A 190 9.15 12.37 -9.05
C ILE A 190 7.73 12.55 -8.53
N ARG A 191 7.04 11.44 -8.29
CA ARG A 191 5.69 11.43 -7.73
C ARG A 191 5.75 11.44 -6.20
N VAL A 192 5.10 12.41 -5.57
CA VAL A 192 5.06 12.52 -4.10
C VAL A 192 3.64 12.34 -3.59
N SER A 193 3.43 11.32 -2.77
CA SER A 193 2.14 11.03 -2.13
C SER A 193 2.26 11.17 -0.62
N PHE A 194 1.16 11.54 0.04
CA PHE A 194 1.15 11.88 1.45
C PHE A 194 0.06 11.10 2.18
N ILE A 195 0.35 10.72 3.41
CA ILE A 195 -0.62 10.25 4.41
C ILE A 195 -0.48 11.18 5.61
N GLY A 196 -1.46 12.06 5.79
CA GLY A 196 -1.57 12.95 6.94
C GLY A 196 -2.23 12.23 8.11
N ILE A 197 -1.77 12.44 9.33
CA ILE A 197 -2.43 11.92 10.54
C ILE A 197 -3.26 13.05 11.16
N GLY A 198 -4.58 12.85 11.25
CA GLY A 198 -5.50 13.75 11.94
C GLY A 198 -6.06 14.91 11.09
N ALA A 199 -5.23 15.63 10.34
CA ALA A 199 -5.71 16.77 9.54
C ALA A 199 -5.09 16.85 8.14
N GLU A 200 -5.82 17.55 7.25
CA GLU A 200 -5.39 17.89 5.90
C GLU A 200 -4.62 19.21 5.89
N MET A 201 -3.41 19.20 5.34
CA MET A 201 -2.59 20.39 5.12
C MET A 201 -2.65 20.84 3.67
N HIS A 202 -3.02 22.10 3.44
CA HIS A 202 -3.11 22.68 2.09
C HIS A 202 -1.77 22.59 1.32
N LEU A 203 -0.65 22.80 2.00
CA LEU A 203 0.67 22.68 1.40
C LEU A 203 0.95 21.28 0.85
N LEU A 204 0.66 20.24 1.63
CA LEU A 204 0.89 18.84 1.24
C LEU A 204 -0.01 18.44 0.08
N ARG A 205 -1.29 18.86 0.11
CA ARG A 205 -2.22 18.68 -1.01
C ARG A 205 -1.66 19.26 -2.30
N ARG A 206 -1.20 20.52 -2.25
CA ARG A 206 -0.67 21.21 -3.44
C ARG A 206 0.58 20.54 -4.00
N ILE A 207 1.42 19.93 -3.16
CA ILE A 207 2.58 19.13 -3.62
C ILE A 207 2.12 17.81 -4.23
N ALA A 208 1.16 17.12 -3.62
CA ALA A 208 0.60 15.86 -4.13
C ALA A 208 -0.02 16.06 -5.51
N ASP A 209 -0.98 16.97 -5.63
CA ASP A 209 -1.66 17.30 -6.88
C ASP A 209 -0.67 17.85 -7.92
N GLY A 210 0.37 18.55 -7.46
CA GLY A 210 1.42 19.07 -8.33
C GLY A 210 2.34 18.00 -8.93
N THR A 211 2.49 16.84 -8.30
CA THR A 211 3.41 15.76 -8.69
C THR A 211 2.69 14.48 -9.15
N ASP A 212 1.40 14.59 -9.48
CA ASP A 212 0.52 13.45 -9.81
C ASP A 212 0.48 12.38 -8.71
N GLY A 213 0.68 12.80 -7.46
CA GLY A 213 0.56 11.98 -6.26
C GLY A 213 -0.85 11.95 -5.71
N THR A 214 -1.01 11.31 -4.56
CA THR A 214 -2.29 11.30 -3.83
C THR A 214 -2.08 11.75 -2.38
N TYR A 215 -3.07 12.44 -1.82
CA TYR A 215 -3.10 12.78 -0.40
C TYR A 215 -4.29 12.14 0.29
N HIS A 216 -4.02 11.46 1.39
CA HIS A 216 -5.03 10.85 2.24
C HIS A 216 -4.81 11.26 3.70
N VAL A 217 -5.89 11.34 4.46
CA VAL A 217 -5.85 11.60 5.91
C VAL A 217 -6.25 10.32 6.63
N ALA A 218 -5.37 9.83 7.49
CA ALA A 218 -5.62 8.71 8.38
C ALA A 218 -6.38 9.19 9.63
N VAL A 219 -7.44 8.47 9.95
CA VAL A 219 -8.29 8.70 11.13
C VAL A 219 -7.77 7.85 12.30
N ASP A 220 -7.55 6.56 12.02
CA ASP A 220 -7.09 5.52 12.93
C ASP A 220 -5.90 4.75 12.34
N ALA A 221 -5.21 3.98 13.18
CA ALA A 221 -4.07 3.17 12.77
C ALA A 221 -4.44 2.10 11.73
N ASP A 222 -5.64 1.50 11.83
CA ASP A 222 -6.09 0.49 10.86
C ASP A 222 -6.45 1.10 9.52
N HIS A 223 -7.02 2.31 9.51
CA HIS A 223 -7.19 3.07 8.28
C HIS A 223 -5.83 3.48 7.67
N MET A 224 -4.86 3.90 8.48
CA MET A 224 -3.49 4.15 7.98
C MET A 224 -2.89 2.91 7.32
N LYS A 225 -3.03 1.73 7.95
CA LYS A 225 -2.60 0.45 7.38
C LYS A 225 -3.24 0.21 6.02
N ARG A 226 -4.56 0.41 5.90
CA ARG A 226 -5.30 0.29 4.63
C ARG A 226 -4.80 1.26 3.56
N LEU A 227 -4.52 2.52 3.92
CA LEU A 227 -3.97 3.52 3.02
C LEU A 227 -2.56 3.13 2.53
N MET A 228 -1.70 2.64 3.43
CA MET A 228 -0.37 2.14 3.06
C MET A 228 -0.44 0.94 2.12
N THR A 229 -1.37 0.00 2.34
CA THR A 229 -1.61 -1.12 1.43
C THR A 229 -1.98 -0.65 0.01
N ALA A 230 -2.66 0.48 -0.15
CA ALA A 230 -2.96 1.00 -1.49
C ALA A 230 -1.68 1.38 -2.27
N PHE A 231 -0.61 1.78 -1.58
CA PHE A 231 0.68 2.11 -2.18
C PHE A 231 1.54 0.87 -2.53
N THR A 232 1.15 -0.34 -2.10
CA THR A 232 1.85 -1.56 -2.57
C THR A 232 1.53 -1.85 -4.03
N PHE A 233 0.34 -1.45 -4.52
CA PHE A 233 0.01 -1.59 -5.93
C PHE A 233 0.79 -0.57 -6.78
N PRO A 234 1.44 -1.01 -7.87
CA PRO A 234 2.17 -0.11 -8.76
C PRO A 234 1.20 0.87 -9.39
N SER A 235 1.53 2.16 -9.28
CA SER A 235 0.70 3.22 -9.82
C SER A 235 0.75 3.23 -11.36
N PRO A 236 -0.33 3.66 -12.05
CA PRO A 236 -0.32 3.74 -13.50
C PRO A 236 0.76 4.73 -13.95
N THR A 237 1.54 4.34 -14.94
CA THR A 237 2.60 5.20 -15.47
C THR A 237 1.96 6.39 -16.20
N VAL A 238 2.19 7.61 -15.71
CA VAL A 238 1.82 8.83 -16.43
C VAL A 238 2.57 8.84 -17.75
N ALA A 239 1.84 9.01 -18.85
CA ALA A 239 2.36 8.94 -20.21
C ALA A 239 3.29 10.15 -20.52
N THR A 240 4.52 10.11 -20.02
CA THR A 240 5.58 11.07 -20.34
C THR A 240 6.30 10.66 -21.63
N ALA A 241 7.03 11.59 -22.26
CA ALA A 241 7.78 11.31 -23.49
C ALA A 241 8.80 10.16 -23.32
N ALA A 242 9.39 10.03 -22.13
CA ALA A 242 10.31 8.93 -21.78
C ALA A 242 9.58 7.60 -21.55
N SER A 243 8.37 7.62 -20.98
CA SER A 243 7.58 6.42 -20.77
C SER A 243 6.92 5.89 -22.05
N ARG A 244 7.00 6.59 -23.19
CA ARG A 244 6.51 6.07 -24.49
C ARG A 244 7.36 4.92 -25.01
N PHE A 245 8.66 4.92 -24.72
CA PHE A 245 9.57 3.86 -25.16
C PHE A 245 9.74 2.83 -24.04
N ALA A 246 9.48 1.56 -24.34
CA ALA A 246 9.79 0.46 -23.43
C ALA A 246 11.30 0.19 -23.54
N THR A 247 12.06 0.60 -22.53
CA THR A 247 13.48 0.28 -22.42
C THR A 247 13.64 -1.17 -21.97
N LEU A 248 14.33 -1.97 -22.77
CA LEU A 248 14.72 -3.33 -22.39
C LEU A 248 15.81 -3.26 -21.32
N VAL A 249 15.61 -3.95 -20.20
CA VAL A 249 16.61 -4.07 -19.12
C VAL A 249 17.14 -5.49 -19.08
N GLU A 250 18.45 -5.65 -19.18
CA GLU A 250 19.10 -6.95 -19.03
C GLU A 250 19.07 -7.40 -17.57
N MET A 251 18.55 -8.60 -17.32
CA MET A 251 18.44 -9.21 -16.00
C MET A 251 19.26 -10.50 -15.94
N GLY A 252 19.93 -10.74 -14.82
CA GLY A 252 20.68 -11.97 -14.55
C GLY A 252 19.85 -12.94 -13.72
N PHE A 253 19.74 -14.19 -14.18
CA PHE A 253 19.17 -15.30 -13.42
C PHE A 253 20.29 -16.17 -12.84
N PRO A 254 20.71 -15.94 -11.58
CA PRO A 254 21.81 -16.67 -10.99
C PRO A 254 21.37 -18.06 -10.52
N GLN A 255 22.29 -19.01 -10.58
CA GLN A 255 22.09 -20.35 -10.03
C GLN A 255 22.55 -20.40 -8.57
N ARG A 256 21.77 -21.07 -7.72
CA ARG A 256 22.13 -21.32 -6.33
C ARG A 256 23.23 -22.40 -6.29
N ARG A 257 24.35 -22.10 -5.62
CA ARG A 257 25.39 -23.08 -5.29
C ARG A 257 25.53 -23.22 -3.78
N SER A 258 25.72 -24.45 -3.33
CA SER A 258 25.96 -24.82 -1.94
C SER A 258 27.17 -25.76 -1.84
N GLY A 259 27.91 -25.68 -0.75
CA GLY A 259 28.92 -26.68 -0.36
C GLY A 259 30.36 -26.16 -0.26
N ALA A 260 30.74 -25.18 -1.09
CA ALA A 260 32.08 -24.59 -1.04
C ALA A 260 32.08 -23.26 -0.28
N LEU A 261 32.94 -23.15 0.74
CA LEU A 261 33.24 -21.89 1.42
C LEU A 261 33.75 -20.89 0.39
N SER A 262 33.03 -19.78 0.23
CA SER A 262 33.34 -18.76 -0.76
C SER A 262 32.95 -17.39 -0.24
N LEU A 263 33.76 -16.39 -0.58
CA LEU A 263 33.57 -15.01 -0.18
C LEU A 263 32.32 -14.45 -0.87
N CYS A 264 31.38 -13.94 -0.08
CA CYS A 264 30.27 -13.15 -0.59
C CYS A 264 30.76 -11.74 -0.90
N THR A 265 30.56 -11.26 -2.14
CA THR A 265 30.98 -9.90 -2.52
C THR A 265 30.12 -8.80 -1.91
N CYS A 266 28.92 -9.13 -1.40
CA CYS A 266 28.00 -8.16 -0.80
C CYS A 266 28.44 -7.73 0.60
N HIS A 267 28.84 -8.68 1.44
CA HIS A 267 29.18 -8.44 2.86
C HIS A 267 30.65 -8.72 3.19
N GLN A 268 31.45 -9.13 2.19
CA GLN A 268 32.84 -9.55 2.37
C GLN A 268 32.98 -10.64 3.45
N ALA A 269 31.94 -11.47 3.61
CA ALA A 269 31.88 -12.55 4.58
C ALA A 269 31.91 -13.91 3.88
N PHE A 270 32.59 -14.88 4.49
CA PHE A 270 32.60 -16.25 4.00
C PHE A 270 31.25 -16.90 4.25
N THR A 271 30.65 -17.42 3.19
CA THR A 271 29.37 -18.12 3.22
C THR A 271 29.52 -19.45 2.50
N THR A 272 28.74 -20.46 2.87
CA THR A 272 28.74 -21.78 2.21
C THR A 272 27.70 -21.89 1.10
N VAL A 273 26.68 -21.03 1.14
CA VAL A 273 25.57 -20.95 0.18
C VAL A 273 25.57 -19.56 -0.47
N GLY A 274 25.26 -19.49 -1.75
CA GLY A 274 24.99 -18.23 -2.42
C GLY A 274 24.62 -18.40 -3.89
N TYR A 275 24.43 -17.27 -4.55
CA TYR A 275 23.99 -17.17 -5.94
C TYR A 275 25.13 -16.65 -6.81
N LEU A 276 25.42 -17.35 -7.90
CA LEU A 276 26.49 -16.95 -8.82
C LEU A 276 25.95 -16.07 -9.94
N CYS A 277 26.50 -14.88 -10.09
CA CYS A 277 26.18 -13.98 -11.19
C CYS A 277 26.48 -14.66 -12.54
N PRO A 278 25.55 -14.66 -13.52
CA PRO A 278 25.78 -15.33 -14.79
C PRO A 278 26.91 -14.69 -15.61
N ARG A 279 27.12 -13.37 -15.47
CA ARG A 279 28.10 -12.57 -16.24
C ARG A 279 29.52 -12.64 -15.66
N CYS A 280 29.71 -12.24 -14.40
CA CYS A 280 31.04 -12.17 -13.77
C CYS A 280 31.35 -13.32 -12.81
N LYS A 281 30.41 -14.25 -12.58
CA LYS A 281 30.55 -15.38 -11.63
C LYS A 281 30.82 -14.97 -10.18
N SER A 282 30.63 -13.70 -9.81
CA SER A 282 30.70 -13.26 -8.42
C SER A 282 29.57 -13.90 -7.59
N LYS A 283 29.83 -14.13 -6.31
CA LYS A 283 28.86 -14.71 -5.39
C LYS A 283 28.10 -13.64 -4.60
N SER A 284 26.78 -13.64 -4.71
CA SER A 284 25.87 -12.87 -3.86
C SER A 284 25.18 -13.77 -2.83
N CYS A 285 24.93 -13.27 -1.62
CA CYS A 285 24.25 -14.05 -0.57
C CYS A 285 22.75 -14.17 -0.80
N ASP A 286 22.11 -13.08 -1.22
CA ASP A 286 20.66 -12.97 -1.33
C ASP A 286 20.21 -12.42 -2.69
N LEU A 287 18.95 -12.66 -3.01
CA LEU A 287 18.24 -12.14 -4.17
C LEU A 287 16.93 -11.50 -3.68
N PRO A 288 16.42 -10.47 -4.37
CA PRO A 288 17.01 -9.79 -5.53
C PRO A 288 18.07 -8.76 -5.12
N THR A 289 19.19 -8.72 -5.83
CA THR A 289 20.30 -7.79 -5.56
C THR A 289 20.99 -7.34 -6.83
N THR A 290 21.67 -6.19 -6.81
CA THR A 290 22.55 -5.78 -7.91
C THR A 290 23.95 -6.37 -7.70
N CYS A 291 24.52 -6.94 -8.76
CA CYS A 291 25.87 -7.49 -8.71
C CYS A 291 26.91 -6.37 -8.52
N GLN A 292 27.70 -6.43 -7.45
CA GLN A 292 28.69 -5.39 -7.10
C GLN A 292 29.89 -5.31 -8.06
N VAL A 293 30.07 -6.31 -8.94
CA VAL A 293 31.19 -6.36 -9.88
C VAL A 293 30.79 -5.87 -11.27
N CYS A 294 29.62 -6.28 -11.77
CA CYS A 294 29.19 -5.96 -13.14
C CYS A 294 27.89 -5.15 -13.23
N ASN A 295 27.33 -4.71 -12.09
CA ASN A 295 26.08 -3.95 -11.97
C ASN A 295 24.84 -4.58 -12.61
N LEU A 296 24.90 -5.86 -12.98
CA LEU A 296 23.75 -6.59 -13.49
C LEU A 296 22.75 -6.85 -12.34
N PRO A 297 21.46 -6.47 -12.49
CA PRO A 297 20.43 -6.84 -11.53
C PRO A 297 20.21 -8.36 -11.55
N LEU A 298 20.32 -8.98 -10.38
CA LEU A 298 20.16 -10.42 -10.18
C LEU A 298 18.79 -10.70 -9.58
N VAL A 299 17.98 -11.46 -10.30
CA VAL A 299 16.59 -11.76 -9.94
C VAL A 299 16.33 -13.25 -10.13
N SER A 300 15.44 -13.82 -9.32
CA SER A 300 14.98 -15.21 -9.50
C SER A 300 13.68 -15.21 -10.33
N SER A 301 13.44 -16.26 -11.11
CA SER A 301 12.18 -16.40 -11.87
C SER A 301 10.93 -16.30 -10.97
N PRO A 302 10.90 -16.86 -9.75
CA PRO A 302 9.79 -16.67 -8.81
C PRO A 302 9.54 -15.21 -8.41
N HIS A 303 10.58 -14.37 -8.33
CA HIS A 303 10.40 -12.95 -8.00
C HIS A 303 9.67 -12.22 -9.13
N LEU A 304 10.02 -12.49 -10.38
CA LEU A 304 9.27 -11.93 -11.50
C LEU A 304 7.84 -12.45 -11.51
N ALA A 305 7.66 -13.77 -11.33
CA ALA A 305 6.35 -14.44 -11.28
C ALA A 305 5.41 -13.78 -10.27
N ARG A 306 5.91 -13.42 -9.08
CA ARG A 306 5.10 -12.74 -8.06
C ARG A 306 4.53 -11.41 -8.54
N SER A 307 5.21 -10.64 -9.39
CA SER A 307 4.66 -9.37 -9.89
C SER A 307 3.73 -9.50 -11.11
N TYR A 308 3.50 -10.71 -11.65
CA TYR A 308 2.63 -10.90 -12.82
C TYR A 308 1.16 -10.56 -12.54
N HIS A 309 0.69 -10.74 -11.31
CA HIS A 309 -0.70 -10.43 -10.96
C HIS A 309 -1.05 -8.94 -11.13
N HIS A 310 -0.05 -8.05 -11.10
CA HIS A 310 -0.26 -6.65 -11.45
C HIS A 310 -0.46 -6.43 -12.95
N LEU A 311 0.11 -7.27 -13.81
CA LEU A 311 0.02 -7.19 -15.27
C LEU A 311 -1.27 -7.82 -15.79
N PHE A 312 -1.66 -8.96 -15.21
CA PHE A 312 -2.86 -9.71 -15.58
C PHE A 312 -3.75 -9.90 -14.34
N PRO A 313 -4.47 -8.84 -13.92
CA PRO A 313 -5.40 -8.97 -12.81
C PRO A 313 -6.56 -9.89 -13.18
N VAL A 314 -7.09 -10.63 -12.20
CA VAL A 314 -8.31 -11.42 -12.36
C VAL A 314 -9.47 -10.50 -12.73
N ALA A 315 -10.25 -10.89 -13.74
CA ALA A 315 -11.45 -10.16 -14.11
C ALA A 315 -12.49 -10.23 -12.98
N LYS A 316 -13.21 -9.12 -12.79
CA LYS A 316 -14.25 -9.03 -11.75
C LYS A 316 -15.30 -10.10 -11.95
N PHE A 317 -15.67 -10.78 -10.87
CA PHE A 317 -16.78 -11.70 -10.89
C PHE A 317 -18.10 -10.90 -10.89
N THR A 318 -19.07 -11.37 -11.65
CA THR A 318 -20.41 -10.78 -11.69
C THR A 318 -21.14 -11.15 -10.41
N GLN A 319 -21.61 -10.13 -9.68
CA GLN A 319 -22.36 -10.33 -8.44
C GLN A 319 -23.81 -10.69 -8.76
N HIS A 320 -24.27 -11.80 -8.20
CA HIS A 320 -25.66 -12.26 -8.22
C HIS A 320 -26.21 -12.28 -6.80
N LEU A 321 -27.30 -11.55 -6.56
CA LEU A 321 -27.98 -11.56 -5.27
C LEU A 321 -28.86 -12.81 -5.17
N LEU A 322 -28.66 -13.59 -4.11
CA LEU A 322 -29.34 -14.86 -3.83
C LEU A 322 -30.60 -14.67 -2.97
N ARG A 323 -30.69 -13.55 -2.23
CA ARG A 323 -31.85 -13.17 -1.42
C ARG A 323 -32.27 -11.73 -1.73
N SER A 324 -33.57 -11.47 -1.81
CA SER A 324 -34.13 -10.11 -1.83
C SER A 324 -34.16 -9.57 -0.40
N GLY A 325 -33.33 -8.59 -0.08
CA GLY A 325 -33.31 -7.90 1.21
C GLY A 325 -33.38 -6.37 1.08
N VAL A 326 -34.61 -5.84 1.18
CA VAL A 326 -35.04 -4.52 1.71
C VAL A 326 -34.47 -3.19 1.16
N THR A 327 -33.46 -3.13 0.30
CA THR A 327 -33.05 -1.83 -0.31
C THR A 327 -33.26 -1.82 -1.82
N GLY A 328 -34.10 -0.88 -2.27
CA GLY A 328 -34.65 -0.76 -3.61
C GLY A 328 -33.66 -0.31 -4.68
N GLU A 329 -32.62 -1.10 -4.95
CA GLU A 329 -31.82 -0.95 -6.16
C GLU A 329 -32.48 -1.76 -7.30
N LYS A 330 -33.32 -1.05 -8.06
CA LYS A 330 -33.96 -1.55 -9.28
C LYS A 330 -32.88 -1.95 -10.30
N GLY A 331 -32.56 -3.24 -10.40
CA GLY A 331 -31.74 -3.75 -11.50
C GLY A 331 -31.06 -5.12 -11.30
N ALA A 332 -30.95 -5.64 -10.08
CA ALA A 332 -30.26 -6.92 -9.87
C ALA A 332 -31.17 -8.11 -10.20
N LYS A 333 -30.78 -8.93 -11.19
CA LYS A 333 -31.46 -10.19 -11.54
C LYS A 333 -31.32 -11.17 -10.37
N VAL A 334 -32.41 -11.39 -9.63
CA VAL A 334 -32.49 -12.46 -8.62
C VAL A 334 -32.54 -13.79 -9.37
N SER A 335 -31.50 -14.61 -9.23
CA SER A 335 -31.41 -15.94 -9.83
C SER A 335 -31.62 -17.01 -8.75
N PRO A 336 -32.87 -17.48 -8.52
CA PRO A 336 -33.18 -18.45 -7.47
C PRO A 336 -32.50 -19.82 -7.68
N GLU A 337 -32.05 -20.13 -8.90
CA GLU A 337 -31.35 -21.37 -9.24
C GLU A 337 -29.94 -21.47 -8.62
N LEU A 338 -29.29 -20.35 -8.30
CA LEU A 338 -27.94 -20.36 -7.71
C LEU A 338 -27.94 -20.72 -6.22
N VAL A 339 -29.08 -20.62 -5.52
CA VAL A 339 -29.20 -20.89 -4.08
C VAL A 339 -28.94 -22.36 -3.76
N GLN A 340 -29.18 -23.27 -4.71
CA GLN A 340 -28.93 -24.71 -4.54
C GLN A 340 -27.52 -25.12 -4.98
N LYS A 341 -26.75 -24.23 -5.61
CA LYS A 341 -25.38 -24.54 -6.05
C LYS A 341 -24.40 -24.44 -4.88
N LYS A 342 -23.38 -25.27 -4.93
CA LYS A 342 -22.22 -25.20 -4.04
C LYS A 342 -21.17 -24.27 -4.64
N CYS A 343 -20.44 -23.56 -3.79
CA CYS A 343 -19.28 -22.78 -4.18
C CYS A 343 -18.23 -23.70 -4.82
N PHE A 344 -17.68 -23.33 -5.97
CA PHE A 344 -16.66 -24.13 -6.65
C PHE A 344 -15.35 -24.24 -5.83
N GLY A 345 -15.01 -23.21 -5.05
CA GLY A 345 -13.77 -23.17 -4.27
C GLY A 345 -13.84 -23.97 -2.97
N CYS A 346 -14.84 -23.70 -2.12
CA CYS A 346 -14.95 -24.30 -0.79
C CYS A 346 -15.99 -25.41 -0.68
N LEU A 347 -16.77 -25.67 -1.73
CA LEU A 347 -17.84 -26.69 -1.78
C LEU A 347 -18.99 -26.47 -0.76
N LEU A 348 -19.03 -25.32 -0.09
CA LEU A 348 -20.12 -24.93 0.81
C LEU A 348 -21.33 -24.44 -0.01
N PRO A 349 -22.57 -24.63 0.50
CA PRO A 349 -23.76 -24.15 -0.18
C PRO A 349 -23.81 -22.62 -0.18
N LEU A 350 -24.19 -22.03 -1.32
CA LEU A 350 -24.25 -20.58 -1.49
C LEU A 350 -25.46 -20.00 -0.75
N GLY A 351 -25.28 -18.87 -0.04
CA GLY A 351 -26.35 -18.19 0.69
C GLY A 351 -26.44 -18.47 2.19
N LEU A 352 -25.39 -19.05 2.79
CA LEU A 352 -25.18 -19.09 4.24
C LEU A 352 -24.64 -17.75 4.78
N ASP A 353 -23.92 -17.00 3.95
CA ASP A 353 -23.29 -15.73 4.31
C ASP A 353 -24.35 -14.63 4.52
N GLY A 354 -24.15 -13.75 5.52
CA GLY A 354 -25.06 -12.65 5.85
C GLY A 354 -25.34 -11.67 4.69
N GLU A 355 -24.46 -11.59 3.69
CA GLU A 355 -24.64 -10.76 2.50
C GLU A 355 -25.53 -11.39 1.42
N GLY A 356 -25.77 -12.71 1.46
CA GLY A 356 -26.65 -13.39 0.49
C GLY A 356 -26.27 -13.19 -0.99
N ALA A 357 -24.98 -13.14 -1.31
CA ALA A 357 -24.48 -12.86 -2.66
C ALA A 357 -23.55 -13.99 -3.18
N ALA A 358 -23.71 -14.33 -4.46
CA ALA A 358 -22.83 -15.22 -5.21
C ALA A 358 -22.02 -14.43 -6.25
N TYR A 359 -20.82 -14.92 -6.56
CA TYR A 359 -19.91 -14.29 -7.51
C TYR A 359 -19.57 -15.25 -8.63
N GLU A 360 -19.93 -14.90 -9.86
CA GLU A 360 -19.72 -15.74 -11.04
C GLU A 360 -18.54 -15.23 -11.87
N CYS A 361 -17.64 -16.14 -12.25
CA CYS A 361 -16.52 -15.79 -13.11
C CYS A 361 -16.98 -15.58 -14.57
N THR A 362 -16.61 -14.45 -15.17
CA THR A 362 -16.99 -14.12 -16.56
C THR A 362 -16.43 -15.06 -17.63
N THR A 363 -15.37 -15.82 -17.30
CA THR A 363 -14.66 -16.68 -18.27
C THR A 363 -15.09 -18.13 -18.15
N CYS A 364 -15.03 -18.73 -16.96
CA CYS A 364 -15.39 -20.14 -16.75
C CYS A 364 -16.82 -20.36 -16.23
N GLN A 365 -17.56 -19.29 -15.92
CA GLN A 365 -18.95 -19.32 -15.41
C GLN A 365 -19.13 -20.12 -14.10
N ASN A 366 -18.02 -20.42 -13.41
CA ASN A 366 -18.08 -21.03 -12.08
C ASN A 366 -18.47 -20.00 -11.02
N VAL A 367 -19.19 -20.46 -10.00
CA VAL A 367 -19.77 -19.63 -8.95
C VAL A 367 -19.00 -19.80 -7.63
N PHE A 368 -18.71 -18.68 -6.97
CA PHE A 368 -17.94 -18.58 -5.73
C PHE A 368 -18.75 -17.84 -4.64
N CYS A 369 -18.50 -18.18 -3.37
CA CYS A 369 -19.01 -17.42 -2.22
C CYS A 369 -18.21 -16.13 -2.00
N SER A 370 -18.65 -15.28 -1.07
CA SER A 370 -18.00 -14.01 -0.74
C SER A 370 -16.55 -14.16 -0.30
N GLU A 371 -16.27 -15.13 0.58
CA GLU A 371 -14.93 -15.41 1.09
C GLU A 371 -14.00 -15.95 0.01
N CYS A 372 -14.48 -16.85 -0.85
CA CYS A 372 -13.70 -17.36 -1.97
C CYS A 372 -13.40 -16.27 -3.01
N ASP A 373 -14.36 -15.38 -3.28
CA ASP A 373 -14.12 -14.22 -4.15
C ASP A 373 -13.01 -13.31 -3.58
N MET A 374 -13.09 -12.98 -2.29
CA MET A 374 -12.05 -12.20 -1.62
C MET A 374 -10.69 -12.91 -1.67
N TYR A 375 -10.64 -14.20 -1.37
CA TYR A 375 -9.40 -14.98 -1.39
C TYR A 375 -8.77 -15.06 -2.79
N VAL A 376 -9.60 -15.25 -3.82
CA VAL A 376 -9.15 -15.26 -5.22
C VAL A 376 -8.55 -13.92 -5.62
N HIS A 377 -9.19 -12.81 -5.26
CA HIS A 377 -8.71 -11.48 -5.64
C HIS A 377 -7.55 -10.97 -4.78
N ASP A 378 -7.50 -11.30 -3.49
CA ASP A 378 -6.50 -10.78 -2.54
C ASP A 378 -5.25 -11.66 -2.40
N SER A 379 -5.37 -12.98 -2.54
CA SER A 379 -4.26 -13.92 -2.24
C SER A 379 -3.87 -14.77 -3.44
N LEU A 380 -4.84 -15.40 -4.11
CA LEU A 380 -4.54 -16.39 -5.15
C LEU A 380 -4.21 -15.73 -6.50
N HIS A 381 -4.82 -14.57 -6.75
CA HIS A 381 -4.70 -13.77 -7.97
C HIS A 381 -4.91 -14.54 -9.29
N ASN A 382 -5.57 -15.69 -9.23
CA ASN A 382 -6.01 -16.48 -10.38
C ASN A 382 -7.37 -17.10 -10.05
N CYS A 383 -8.22 -17.30 -11.05
CA CYS A 383 -9.47 -18.04 -10.85
C CYS A 383 -9.18 -19.56 -10.93
N PRO A 384 -9.47 -20.36 -9.89
CA PRO A 384 -9.23 -21.80 -9.90
C PRO A 384 -10.01 -22.57 -10.98
N GLY A 385 -11.10 -21.99 -11.49
CA GLY A 385 -11.88 -22.60 -12.57
C GLY A 385 -11.37 -22.26 -13.97
N CYS A 386 -10.48 -21.26 -14.10
CA CYS A 386 -9.88 -20.87 -15.39
C CYS A 386 -8.45 -21.41 -15.57
N SER A 387 -7.83 -21.89 -14.48
CA SER A 387 -6.46 -22.40 -14.46
C SER A 387 -6.33 -23.78 -15.07
#